data_AF-A0A800MQB4-F1
#
_entry.id   AF-A0A800MQB4-F1
#
_cell.length_a   1.000
_cell.length_b   1.000
_cell.length_c   1.000
_cell.angle_alpha   90.00
_cell.angle_beta   90.00
_cell.angle_gamma   90.00
#
_symmetry.space_group_name_H-M   'P 1'
#
loop_
_entity.id
_entity.type
_entity.pdbx_description
1 polymer ?
#
loop_
_entity_poly.entity_id
_entity_poly.type
_entity_poly.pdbx_seq_one_letter_code
_entity_poly.pdbx_strand_id
1 'polypeptide(L)' 'AIIAMAKTFGMEVVAEGVETDGQHSILMALGCDQFQGYLFSKPVQPKKLARLIKS' A
#
# COMPACT_ATOMS: atom_id res chain seq x y z
N ALA A 1 -7.76 5.23 -13.30
CA ALA A 1 -7.19 6.38 -14.03
C ALA A 1 -5.79 6.73 -13.54
N ILE A 2 -5.59 7.08 -12.26
CA ILE A 2 -4.28 7.50 -11.71
C ILE A 2 -3.19 6.45 -11.91
N ILE A 3 -3.46 5.19 -11.54
CA ILE A 3 -2.48 4.09 -11.69
C ILE A 3 -2.01 3.96 -13.15
N ALA A 4 -2.95 3.91 -14.10
CA ALA A 4 -2.63 3.81 -15.53
C ALA A 4 -1.80 5.01 -16.02
N MET A 5 -2.13 6.23 -15.57
CA MET A 5 -1.36 7.43 -15.90
C MET A 5 0.07 7.36 -15.35
N ALA A 6 0.25 6.99 -14.08
CA ALA A 6 1.58 6.83 -13.49
C ALA A 6 2.42 5.80 -14.25
N LYS A 7 1.81 4.68 -14.68
CA LYS A 7 2.48 3.66 -15.52
C LYS A 7 2.96 4.23 -16.85
N THR A 8 2.19 5.11 -17.51
CA THR A 8 2.65 5.76 -18.76
C THR A 8 3.87 6.65 -18.57
N PHE A 9 4.05 7.18 -17.36
CA PHE A 9 5.21 8.01 -17.01
C PHE A 9 6.34 7.22 -16.32
N GLY A 10 6.22 5.89 -16.20
CA GLY A 10 7.21 5.06 -15.51
C GLY A 10 7.32 5.37 -14.01
N MET A 11 6.25 5.89 -13.40
CA MET A 11 6.20 6.24 -11.98
C MET A 11 5.63 5.09 -11.15
N GLU A 12 6.10 4.96 -9.91
CA GLU A 12 5.50 4.09 -8.90
C GLU A 12 4.32 4.77 -8.21
N VAL A 13 3.32 3.99 -7.82
CA VAL A 13 2.15 4.47 -7.09
C VAL A 13 2.01 3.78 -5.74
N VAL A 14 1.90 4.59 -4.67
CA VAL A 14 1.46 4.15 -3.35
C VAL A 14 -0.03 4.47 -3.19
N ALA A 15 -0.85 3.45 -2.91
CA ALA A 15 -2.22 3.66 -2.46
C ALA A 15 -2.25 3.77 -0.92
N GLU A 16 -2.66 4.93 -0.41
CA GLU A 16 -2.83 5.20 1.02
C GLU A 16 -4.28 4.97 1.47
N GLY A 17 -4.47 4.63 2.74
CA GLY A 17 -5.80 4.39 3.33
C GLY A 17 -6.41 3.03 2.98
N VAL A 18 -5.60 2.00 2.74
CA VAL A 18 -6.08 0.62 2.52
C VAL A 18 -6.45 -0.03 3.85
N GLU A 19 -7.73 -0.25 4.09
CA GLU A 19 -8.27 -0.73 5.37
C GLU A 19 -8.91 -2.11 5.30
N THR A 20 -9.24 -2.61 4.10
CA THR A 20 -9.94 -3.88 3.89
C THR A 20 -9.28 -4.71 2.79
N ASP A 21 -9.40 -6.04 2.88
CA ASP A 21 -8.91 -6.97 1.85
C ASP A 21 -9.54 -6.71 0.47
N GLY A 22 -10.80 -6.25 0.45
CA GLY A 22 -11.49 -5.89 -0.79
C GLY A 22 -10.82 -4.71 -1.51
N GLN A 23 -10.47 -3.65 -0.77
CA GLN A 23 -9.73 -2.50 -1.34
C GLN A 23 -8.36 -2.94 -1.86
N HIS A 24 -7.62 -3.71 -1.06
CA HIS A 24 -6.31 -4.22 -1.43
C HIS A 24 -6.36 -5.07 -2.71
N SER A 25 -7.32 -5.98 -2.80
CA SER A 25 -7.51 -6.86 -3.96
C SER A 25 -7.81 -6.08 -5.24
N ILE A 26 -8.66 -5.06 -5.16
CA ILE A 26 -9.00 -4.20 -6.31
C ILE A 26 -7.76 -3.39 -6.75
N LEU A 27 -7.06 -2.77 -5.81
CA LEU A 27 -5.88 -1.95 -6.12
C LEU A 27 -4.74 -2.80 -6.70
N MET A 28 -4.55 -4.02 -6.19
CA MET A 28 -3.62 -5.00 -6.73
C MET A 28 -3.99 -5.41 -8.15
N ALA A 29 -5.27 -5.73 -8.40
CA ALA A 29 -5.75 -6.09 -9.74
C ALA A 29 -5.62 -4.92 -10.75
N LEU A 30 -5.69 -3.68 -10.27
CA LEU A 30 -5.45 -2.48 -11.08
C LEU A 30 -3.95 -2.18 -11.32
N GLY A 31 -3.04 -2.95 -10.71
CA GLY A 31 -1.60 -2.82 -10.90
C GLY A 31 -0.95 -1.72 -10.06
N CYS A 32 -1.50 -1.41 -8.88
CA CYS A 32 -0.84 -0.53 -7.91
C CYS A 32 0.43 -1.20 -7.34
N ASP A 33 1.49 -0.42 -7.11
CA ASP A 33 2.82 -0.94 -6.76
C ASP A 33 2.99 -1.15 -5.26
N GLN A 34 2.48 -0.21 -4.47
CA GLN A 34 2.71 -0.15 -3.03
C GLN A 34 1.42 0.23 -2.30
N PHE A 35 1.32 -0.18 -1.03
CA PHE A 35 0.11 -0.01 -0.23
C PHE A 35 0.44 0.47 1.17
N GLN A 36 -0.38 1.37 1.69
CA GLN A 36 -0.34 1.80 3.08
C GLN A 36 -1.76 1.89 3.63
N GLY A 37 -1.96 1.38 4.85
CA GLY A 37 -3.21 1.58 5.57
C GLY A 37 -3.40 0.60 6.71
N TYR A 38 -4.53 0.72 7.40
CA TYR A 38 -4.80 -0.02 8.63
C TYR A 38 -5.06 -1.50 8.41
N LEU A 39 -5.25 -1.94 7.15
CA LEU A 39 -5.24 -3.35 6.81
C LEU A 39 -3.91 -4.01 7.21
N PHE A 40 -2.79 -3.30 7.02
CA PHE A 40 -1.45 -3.82 7.31
C PHE A 40 -1.05 -3.53 8.76
N SER A 41 -1.14 -2.25 9.15
CA SER A 41 -0.84 -1.81 10.51
C SER A 41 -1.34 -0.40 10.73
N LYS A 42 -1.75 -0.10 11.97
CA LYS A 42 -1.79 1.30 12.43
C LYS A 42 -0.36 1.87 12.52
N PRO A 43 -0.16 3.21 12.55
CA PRO A 43 1.13 3.80 12.84
C PRO A 43 1.71 3.24 14.15
N VAL A 44 2.97 2.83 14.10
CA VAL A 44 3.66 2.23 15.24
C VAL A 44 4.74 3.17 15.75
N GLN A 45 5.01 3.09 17.06
CA GLN A 45 6.16 3.77 17.63
C GLN A 45 7.46 3.18 17.06
N PRO A 46 8.54 3.98 16.88
CA PRO A 46 9.80 3.51 16.33
C PRO A 46 10.36 2.27 17.04
N LYS A 47 10.25 2.22 18.37
CA LYS A 47 10.70 1.08 19.20
C LYS A 47 10.00 -0.24 18.87
N LYS A 48 8.81 -0.19 18.26
CA LYS A 48 8.00 -1.37 17.91
C LYS A 48 8.18 -1.81 16.45
N LEU A 49 8.77 -0.97 15.59
CA LEU A 49 8.91 -1.24 14.16
C LEU A 49 9.68 -2.54 13.89
N ALA A 50 10.80 -2.77 14.59
CA ALA A 50 11.62 -3.96 14.38
C ALA A 50 10.86 -5.27 14.60
N ARG A 51 9.83 -5.29 15.47
CA ARG A 51 8.98 -6.47 15.68
C ARG A 51 7.99 -6.68 14.53
N LEU A 52 7.61 -5.61 13.83
CA LEU A 52 6.63 -5.65 12.74
C LEU A 52 7.26 -6.15 11.42
N ILE A 53 8.55 -5.86 11.19
CA ILE A 53 9.23 -6.11 9.91
C ILE A 53 10.26 -7.26 9.96
N LYS A 54 10.52 -7.84 11.13
CA LYS A 54 11.40 -9.01 11.25
C LYS A 54 10.59 -10.29 11.00
N SER A 55 10.99 -11.03 9.97
CA SER A 55 10.53 -12.41 9.69
C SER A 55 11.12 -13.42 10.67
#